data_AF-A0A1X3P784-F1
#
_entry.id   AF-A0A1X3P784-F1
#
_cell.length_a   1.000
_cell.length_b   1.000
_cell.length_c   1.000
_cell.angle_alpha   90.00
_cell.angle_beta   90.00
_cell.angle_gamma   90.00
#
_symmetry.space_group_name_H-M   'P 1'
#
loop_
_entity.id
_entity.type
_entity.pdbx_description
1 polymer ?
#
loop_
_entity_poly.entity_id
_entity_poly.type
_entity_poly.pdbx_seq_one_letter_code
_entity_poly.pdbx_strand_id
1 'polypeptide(L)'
;MPASSAGPAENWPEPEVPDEVYEETEEGALAALESWFEARHYLQLTGDDGPLWDLSSQDCEHCTNVADRLTEAYESGDRWYDAESTTIDSPYAREAADGVYTILLDVHEGEFTFYEVGQVLGEGGGKHYDVSEAILVYEDGSWLVRELAVEQAE
;
A
#
# COMPACT_ATOMS: atom_id res chain seq x y z
N MET A 1 10.75 -16.39 -4.33
CA MET A 1 12.11 -16.03 -3.87
C MET A 1 12.06 -14.59 -3.42
N PRO A 2 12.58 -14.25 -2.22
CA PRO A 2 12.59 -12.88 -1.75
C PRO A 2 13.51 -12.01 -2.62
N ALA A 3 13.25 -10.71 -2.62
CA ALA A 3 14.17 -9.74 -3.20
C ALA A 3 15.52 -9.78 -2.46
N SER A 4 16.59 -9.40 -3.16
CA SER A 4 17.92 -9.23 -2.58
C SER A 4 18.81 -8.46 -3.56
N SER A 5 20.08 -8.24 -3.19
CA SER A 5 21.09 -7.74 -4.16
C SER A 5 21.23 -8.56 -5.46
N ALA A 6 20.68 -9.77 -5.56
CA ALA A 6 20.73 -10.57 -6.78
C ALA A 6 19.60 -10.27 -7.78
N GLY A 7 18.50 -9.63 -7.34
CA GLY A 7 17.33 -9.36 -8.17
C GLY A 7 16.05 -9.12 -7.36
N PRO A 8 14.95 -8.77 -8.05
CA PRO A 8 13.64 -8.55 -7.43
C PRO A 8 13.05 -9.85 -6.86
N ALA A 9 11.93 -9.74 -6.15
CA ALA A 9 11.21 -10.94 -5.72
C ALA A 9 10.63 -11.67 -6.94
N GLU A 10 10.80 -12.99 -7.00
CA GLU A 10 10.26 -13.84 -8.07
C GLU A 10 9.26 -14.84 -7.50
N ASN A 11 8.06 -14.95 -8.10
CA ASN A 11 6.96 -15.78 -7.57
C ASN A 11 6.60 -15.41 -6.12
N TRP A 12 6.56 -14.12 -5.82
CA TRP A 12 5.98 -13.64 -4.57
C TRP A 12 4.46 -13.85 -4.62
N PRO A 13 3.81 -14.35 -3.55
CA PRO A 13 2.37 -14.57 -3.57
C PRO A 13 1.64 -13.23 -3.68
N GLU A 14 0.64 -13.16 -4.55
CA GLU A 14 -0.31 -12.05 -4.56
C GLU A 14 -1.04 -11.97 -3.20
N PRO A 15 -1.35 -10.76 -2.72
CA PRO A 15 -2.09 -10.58 -1.48
C PRO A 15 -3.49 -11.17 -1.61
N GLU A 16 -3.98 -11.79 -0.55
CA GLU A 16 -5.35 -12.33 -0.51
C GLU A 16 -6.30 -11.20 -0.11
N VAL A 17 -7.29 -10.89 -0.95
CA VAL A 17 -8.33 -9.92 -0.61
C VAL A 17 -9.45 -10.64 0.15
N PRO A 18 -9.73 -10.28 1.42
CA PRO A 18 -10.74 -10.94 2.23
C PRO A 18 -12.16 -10.59 1.76
N ASP A 19 -13.12 -11.51 1.99
CA ASP A 19 -14.52 -11.36 1.52
C ASP A 19 -15.20 -10.11 2.09
N GLU A 20 -14.79 -9.68 3.28
CA GLU A 20 -15.27 -8.50 3.99
C GLU A 20 -15.15 -7.22 3.15
N VAL A 21 -14.17 -7.11 2.25
CA VAL A 21 -13.99 -5.96 1.34
C VAL A 21 -15.22 -5.73 0.45
N TYR A 22 -16.01 -6.78 0.21
CA TYR A 22 -17.23 -6.74 -0.62
C TYR A 22 -18.51 -6.55 0.20
N GLU A 23 -18.38 -6.25 1.50
CA GLU A 23 -19.49 -5.94 2.39
C GLU A 23 -19.45 -4.46 2.76
N GLU A 24 -20.56 -3.73 2.56
CA GLU A 24 -20.67 -2.31 2.91
C GLU A 24 -20.79 -2.13 4.45
N THR A 25 -19.68 -2.38 5.15
CA THR A 25 -19.54 -2.36 6.60
C THR A 25 -18.26 -1.65 7.01
N GLU A 26 -18.17 -1.26 8.28
CA GLU A 26 -16.93 -0.70 8.86
C GLU A 26 -15.77 -1.69 8.76
N GLU A 27 -16.06 -2.96 9.04
CA GLU A 27 -15.10 -4.06 8.95
C GLU A 27 -14.59 -4.24 7.52
N GLY A 28 -15.44 -4.10 6.51
CA GLY A 28 -15.04 -4.15 5.11
C GLY A 28 -14.11 -3.01 4.71
N ALA A 29 -14.37 -1.78 5.19
CA ALA A 29 -13.48 -0.65 4.96
C ALA A 29 -12.10 -0.87 5.61
N LEU A 30 -12.06 -1.36 6.85
CA LEU A 30 -10.79 -1.68 7.51
C LEU A 30 -10.02 -2.79 6.78
N ALA A 31 -10.71 -3.85 6.37
CA ALA A 31 -10.11 -4.95 5.62
C ALA A 31 -9.51 -4.50 4.28
N ALA A 32 -10.18 -3.58 3.58
CA ALA A 32 -9.68 -3.01 2.33
C ALA A 32 -8.43 -2.15 2.55
N LEU A 33 -8.39 -1.36 3.63
CA LEU A 33 -7.22 -0.54 3.96
C LEU A 33 -6.01 -1.42 4.31
N GLU A 34 -6.20 -2.46 5.12
CA GLU A 34 -5.14 -3.43 5.44
C GLU A 34 -4.62 -4.11 4.17
N SER A 35 -5.53 -4.62 3.34
CA SER A 35 -5.20 -5.28 2.07
C SER A 35 -4.46 -4.34 1.11
N TRP A 36 -4.78 -3.04 1.13
CA TRP A 36 -4.11 -2.05 0.29
C TRP A 36 -2.63 -1.89 0.66
N PHE A 37 -2.29 -1.93 1.95
CA PHE A 37 -0.89 -1.91 2.39
C PHE A 37 -0.15 -3.20 2.01
N GLU A 38 -0.80 -4.35 2.06
CA GLU A 38 -0.25 -5.62 1.56
C GLU A 38 0.00 -5.56 0.05
N ALA A 39 -0.95 -5.02 -0.72
CA ALA A 39 -0.81 -4.82 -2.15
C ALA A 39 0.29 -3.81 -2.51
N ARG A 40 0.45 -2.74 -1.72
CA ARG A 40 1.59 -1.83 -1.86
C ARG A 40 2.92 -2.55 -1.63
N HIS A 41 3.01 -3.41 -0.61
CA HIS A 41 4.21 -4.19 -0.33
C HIS A 41 4.52 -5.18 -1.47
N TYR A 42 3.48 -5.84 -2.00
CA TYR A 42 3.58 -6.69 -3.19
C TYR A 42 4.18 -5.91 -4.38
N LEU A 43 3.63 -4.73 -4.69
CA LEU A 43 4.14 -3.84 -5.73
C LEU A 43 5.61 -3.45 -5.47
N GLN A 44 5.97 -3.09 -4.23
CA GLN A 44 7.35 -2.75 -3.90
C GLN A 44 8.31 -3.88 -4.28
N LEU A 45 7.94 -5.13 -4.00
CA LEU A 45 8.81 -6.30 -4.20
C LEU A 45 8.85 -6.83 -5.65
N THR A 46 7.76 -6.65 -6.40
CA THR A 46 7.56 -7.30 -7.70
C THR A 46 7.53 -6.34 -8.88
N GLY A 47 7.17 -5.07 -8.64
CA GLY A 47 6.90 -4.09 -9.68
C GLY A 47 5.53 -4.23 -10.34
N ASP A 48 4.66 -5.13 -9.86
CA ASP A 48 3.29 -5.31 -10.37
C ASP A 48 2.28 -4.56 -9.49
N ASP A 49 1.58 -3.60 -10.09
CA ASP A 49 0.65 -2.68 -9.44
C ASP A 49 -0.81 -3.13 -9.52
N GLY A 50 -1.10 -4.26 -10.19
CA GLY A 50 -2.47 -4.78 -10.36
C GLY A 50 -3.23 -4.89 -9.03
N PRO A 51 -2.71 -5.60 -8.02
CA PRO A 51 -3.37 -5.73 -6.72
C PRO A 51 -3.60 -4.40 -5.99
N LEU A 52 -2.71 -3.40 -6.20
CA LEU A 52 -2.88 -2.08 -5.59
C LEU A 52 -4.08 -1.36 -6.20
N TRP A 53 -4.22 -1.43 -7.52
CA TRP A 53 -5.33 -0.79 -8.24
C TRP A 53 -6.68 -1.47 -8.03
N ASP A 54 -6.70 -2.77 -7.75
CA ASP A 54 -7.93 -3.48 -7.34
C ASP A 54 -8.51 -2.95 -6.02
N LEU A 55 -7.69 -2.26 -5.21
CA LEU A 55 -8.05 -1.69 -3.91
C LEU A 55 -7.99 -0.16 -3.88
N SER A 56 -7.73 0.50 -5.01
CA SER A 56 -7.58 1.94 -5.11
C SER A 56 -8.69 2.54 -5.97
N SER A 57 -9.29 3.63 -5.50
CA SER A 57 -10.15 4.44 -6.37
C SER A 57 -9.33 5.09 -7.48
N GLN A 58 -9.92 5.25 -8.66
CA GLN A 58 -9.26 5.84 -9.83
C GLN A 58 -8.85 7.32 -9.62
N ASP A 59 -9.49 8.01 -8.68
CA ASP A 59 -9.17 9.40 -8.30
C ASP A 59 -8.20 9.50 -7.11
N CYS A 60 -7.65 8.38 -6.61
CA CYS A 60 -6.66 8.39 -5.55
C CYS A 60 -5.28 8.89 -6.02
N GLU A 61 -5.01 10.19 -5.85
CA GLU A 61 -3.72 10.79 -6.21
C GLU A 61 -2.56 10.16 -5.42
N HIS A 62 -2.73 9.83 -4.13
CA HIS A 62 -1.68 9.18 -3.35
C HIS A 62 -1.32 7.80 -3.92
N CYS A 63 -2.35 6.99 -4.23
CA CYS A 63 -2.20 5.66 -4.81
C CYS A 63 -1.49 5.73 -6.16
N THR A 64 -1.88 6.69 -7.02
CA THR A 64 -1.23 6.95 -8.31
C THR A 64 0.25 7.28 -8.13
N ASN A 65 0.58 8.21 -7.23
CA ASN A 65 1.97 8.61 -6.98
C ASN A 65 2.83 7.47 -6.44
N VAL A 66 2.26 6.61 -5.58
CA VAL A 66 2.93 5.40 -5.09
C VAL A 66 3.15 4.41 -6.23
N ALA A 67 2.13 4.13 -7.03
CA ALA A 67 2.20 3.22 -8.16
C ALA A 67 3.26 3.65 -9.18
N ASP A 68 3.19 4.89 -9.66
CA ASP A 68 4.12 5.44 -10.64
C ASP A 68 5.57 5.39 -10.15
N ARG A 69 5.81 5.82 -8.91
CA ARG A 69 7.16 5.85 -8.35
C ARG A 69 7.76 4.45 -8.22
N LEU A 70 6.95 3.47 -7.79
CA LEU A 70 7.44 2.11 -7.60
C LEU A 70 7.63 1.40 -8.94
N THR A 71 6.68 1.51 -9.86
CA THR A 71 6.77 0.89 -11.19
C THR A 71 7.91 1.49 -12.04
N GLU A 72 8.21 2.78 -11.93
CA GLU A 72 9.34 3.44 -12.62
C GLU A 72 10.68 2.74 -12.35
N ALA A 73 10.89 2.22 -11.14
CA ALA A 73 12.09 1.46 -10.82
C ALA A 73 12.24 0.21 -11.72
N TYR A 74 11.14 -0.48 -11.97
CA TYR A 74 11.11 -1.76 -12.67
C TYR A 74 11.11 -1.61 -14.21
N GLU A 75 10.76 -0.44 -14.76
CA GLU A 75 10.69 -0.20 -16.22
C GLU A 75 12.00 -0.54 -16.94
N SER A 76 13.14 -0.24 -16.32
CA SER A 76 14.47 -0.52 -16.86
C SER A 76 14.88 -2.00 -16.81
N GLY A 77 14.25 -2.79 -15.93
CA GLY A 77 14.65 -4.16 -15.59
C GLY A 77 15.94 -4.29 -14.76
N ASP A 78 16.63 -3.18 -14.50
CA ASP A 78 17.93 -3.16 -13.80
C ASP A 78 17.81 -2.69 -12.34
N ARG A 79 16.64 -2.22 -11.90
CA ARG A 79 16.40 -1.71 -10.54
C ARG A 79 15.21 -2.38 -9.88
N TRP A 80 15.27 -2.51 -8.56
CA TRP A 80 14.21 -3.10 -7.75
C TRP A 80 14.34 -2.70 -6.28
N TYR A 81 13.29 -2.95 -5.51
CA TYR A 81 13.29 -2.79 -4.07
C TYR A 81 13.37 -4.15 -3.36
N ASP A 82 14.05 -4.15 -2.23
CA ASP A 82 13.88 -5.13 -1.16
C ASP A 82 13.29 -4.38 0.02
N ALA A 83 12.08 -4.76 0.46
CA ALA A 83 11.29 -3.97 1.40
C ALA A 83 10.61 -4.85 2.43
N GLU A 84 10.50 -4.35 3.66
CA GLU A 84 9.63 -4.89 4.69
C GLU A 84 8.20 -4.39 4.51
N SER A 85 7.24 -5.11 5.10
CA SER A 85 5.84 -4.70 5.05
C SER A 85 5.59 -3.46 5.91
N THR A 86 4.72 -2.58 5.44
CA THR A 86 4.18 -1.48 6.23
C THR A 86 3.00 -1.99 7.05
N THR A 87 2.97 -1.71 8.36
CA THR A 87 1.86 -2.09 9.23
C THR A 87 1.06 -0.88 9.68
N ILE A 88 -0.21 -1.11 10.00
CA ILE A 88 -1.10 -0.10 10.58
C ILE A 88 -1.48 -0.50 12.00
N ASP A 89 -1.65 0.50 12.86
CA ASP A 89 -2.00 0.31 14.26
C ASP A 89 -3.09 1.30 14.68
N SER A 90 -3.79 0.97 15.77
CA SER A 90 -4.82 1.81 16.39
C SER A 90 -5.91 2.36 15.44
N PRO A 91 -6.43 1.60 14.45
CA PRO A 91 -7.37 2.16 13.50
C PRO A 91 -8.68 2.57 14.20
N TYR A 92 -9.12 3.79 13.92
CA TYR A 92 -10.40 4.33 14.33
C TYR A 92 -11.20 4.75 13.10
N ALA A 93 -12.18 3.93 12.76
CA ALA A 93 -13.05 4.15 11.63
C ALA A 93 -14.30 4.95 12.05
N ARG A 94 -14.72 5.84 11.16
CA ARG A 94 -15.94 6.62 11.33
C ARG A 94 -16.62 6.81 9.98
N GLU A 95 -17.90 6.49 9.92
CA GLU A 95 -18.75 6.82 8.78
C GLU A 95 -18.85 8.35 8.62
N ALA A 96 -18.37 8.86 7.48
CA ALA A 96 -18.41 10.27 7.12
C ALA A 96 -19.68 10.60 6.32
N ALA A 97 -20.10 9.66 5.48
CA ALA A 97 -21.35 9.64 4.72
C ALA A 97 -21.70 8.19 4.36
N ASP A 98 -22.90 7.98 3.84
CA ASP A 98 -23.33 6.69 3.27
C ASP A 98 -22.29 6.18 2.25
N GLY A 99 -21.78 4.97 2.48
CA GLY A 99 -20.71 4.38 1.66
C GLY A 99 -19.34 5.07 1.74
N VAL A 100 -19.08 5.90 2.75
CA VAL A 100 -17.80 6.61 2.92
C VAL A 100 -17.30 6.55 4.37
N TYR A 101 -16.11 6.01 4.56
CA TYR A 101 -15.44 5.96 5.86
C TYR A 101 -14.18 6.84 5.87
N THR A 102 -13.99 7.54 6.98
CA THR A 102 -12.71 8.14 7.36
C THR A 102 -12.08 7.25 8.44
N ILE A 103 -10.83 6.87 8.26
CA ILE A 103 -10.08 6.04 9.19
C ILE A 103 -8.87 6.83 9.66
N LEU A 104 -8.74 7.00 10.98
CA LEU A 104 -7.53 7.51 11.61
C LEU A 104 -6.69 6.32 12.08
N LEU A 105 -5.39 6.33 11.78
CA LEU A 105 -4.51 5.19 12.08
C LEU A 105 -3.08 5.65 12.30
N ASP A 106 -2.32 4.83 13.00
CA ASP A 106 -0.86 4.95 13.06
C ASP A 106 -0.26 4.08 11.96
N VAL A 107 0.76 4.58 11.26
CA VAL A 107 1.43 3.84 10.17
C VAL A 107 2.89 3.60 10.53
N HIS A 108 3.32 2.36 10.48
CA HIS A 108 4.71 1.93 10.62
C HIS A 108 5.25 1.55 9.25
N GLU A 109 6.03 2.43 8.63
CA GLU A 109 6.60 2.20 7.31
C GLU A 109 7.73 1.17 7.37
N GLY A 110 7.62 0.10 6.57
CA GLY A 110 8.67 -0.90 6.43
C GLY A 110 9.97 -0.30 5.88
N GLU A 111 11.12 -0.79 6.38
CA GLU A 111 12.43 -0.42 5.83
C GLU A 111 12.58 -0.96 4.40
N PHE A 112 13.35 -0.27 3.56
CA PHE A 112 13.68 -0.77 2.23
C PHE A 112 15.11 -0.46 1.82
N THR A 113 15.64 -1.32 0.95
CA THR A 113 16.84 -1.11 0.16
C THR A 113 16.49 -1.04 -1.32
N PHE A 114 17.00 -0.03 -2.01
CA PHE A 114 16.84 0.16 -3.45
C PHE A 114 18.11 -0.24 -4.18
N TYR A 115 18.00 -1.16 -5.14
CA TYR A 115 19.11 -1.72 -5.89
C TYR A 115 19.13 -1.27 -7.35
N GLU A 116 20.33 -1.20 -7.94
CA GLU A 116 20.56 -1.16 -9.39
C GLU A 116 21.71 -2.10 -9.76
N VAL A 117 21.44 -3.10 -10.61
CA VAL A 117 22.42 -4.12 -11.05
C VAL A 117 23.21 -4.71 -9.86
N GLY A 118 22.50 -4.95 -8.75
CA GLY A 118 23.01 -5.53 -7.52
C GLY A 118 23.84 -4.60 -6.63
N GLN A 119 23.88 -3.30 -6.94
CA GLN A 119 24.46 -2.27 -6.09
C GLN A 119 23.38 -1.54 -5.30
N VAL A 120 23.65 -1.21 -4.04
CA VAL A 120 22.75 -0.38 -3.23
C VAL A 120 22.79 1.05 -3.76
N LEU A 121 21.65 1.56 -4.23
CA LEU A 121 21.46 2.96 -4.62
C LEU A 121 20.92 3.82 -3.48
N GLY A 122 20.18 3.22 -2.55
CA GLY A 122 19.63 3.94 -1.41
C GLY A 122 18.93 3.02 -0.42
N GLU A 123 18.69 3.55 0.77
CA GLU A 123 17.95 2.92 1.85
C GLU A 123 16.95 3.94 2.42
N GLY A 124 15.85 3.46 2.98
CA GLY A 124 14.81 4.32 3.55
C GLY A 124 13.74 3.53 4.29
N GLY A 125 12.62 4.18 4.58
CA GLY A 125 11.54 3.60 5.39
C GLY A 125 11.84 3.71 6.88
N GLY A 126 11.28 2.79 7.67
CA GLY A 126 11.48 2.72 9.13
C GLY A 126 10.86 3.89 9.90
N LYS A 127 9.92 4.59 9.27
CA LYS A 127 9.26 5.75 9.86
C LYS A 127 7.99 5.35 10.57
N HIS A 128 7.62 6.15 11.56
CA HIS A 128 6.37 6.05 12.25
C HIS A 128 5.58 7.34 12.04
N TYR A 129 4.32 7.20 11.68
CA TYR A 129 3.40 8.29 11.42
C TYR A 129 2.19 8.13 12.33
N ASP A 130 2.12 8.95 13.37
CA ASP A 130 0.95 9.03 14.24
C ASP A 130 -0.18 9.79 13.55
N VAL A 131 -1.43 9.34 13.73
CA VAL A 131 -2.64 10.09 13.28
C VAL A 131 -2.67 10.35 11.77
N SER A 132 -2.34 9.35 10.97
CA SER A 132 -2.60 9.37 9.53
C SER A 132 -4.10 9.24 9.25
N GLU A 133 -4.56 9.78 8.12
CA GLU A 133 -5.95 9.72 7.69
C GLU A 133 -6.08 8.96 6.37
N ALA A 134 -7.00 8.01 6.31
CA ALA A 134 -7.44 7.35 5.09
C ALA A 134 -8.92 7.61 4.84
N ILE A 135 -9.28 7.81 3.57
CA ILE A 135 -10.69 7.89 3.15
C ILE A 135 -10.98 6.72 2.23
N LEU A 136 -11.99 5.93 2.58
CA LEU A 136 -12.47 4.82 1.79
C LEU A 136 -13.87 5.07 1.28
N VAL A 137 -14.16 4.52 0.10
CA VAL A 137 -15.46 4.59 -0.56
C VAL A 137 -15.91 3.21 -0.96
N TYR A 138 -17.20 2.93 -0.81
CA TYR A 138 -17.82 1.71 -1.29
C TYR A 138 -18.41 1.96 -2.67
N GLU A 139 -17.80 1.40 -3.70
CA GLU A 139 -18.16 1.61 -5.10
C GLU A 139 -18.16 0.28 -5.85
N ASP A 140 -19.14 0.09 -6.73
CA ASP A 140 -19.27 -1.10 -7.58
C ASP A 140 -19.21 -2.46 -6.84
N GLY A 141 -19.53 -2.47 -5.54
CA GLY A 141 -19.58 -3.68 -4.71
C GLY A 141 -18.30 -3.99 -3.94
N SER A 142 -17.38 -3.04 -3.82
CA SER A 142 -16.14 -3.18 -3.04
C SER A 142 -15.72 -1.88 -2.37
N TRP A 143 -15.03 -1.99 -1.23
CA TRP A 143 -14.33 -0.86 -0.63
C TRP A 143 -13.03 -0.55 -1.36
N LEU A 144 -12.80 0.74 -1.63
CA LEU A 144 -11.60 1.26 -2.29
C LEU A 144 -10.98 2.39 -1.49
N VAL A 145 -9.65 2.45 -1.45
CA VAL A 145 -8.90 3.57 -0.89
C VAL A 145 -8.98 4.74 -1.88
N ARG A 146 -9.59 5.84 -1.45
CA ARG A 146 -9.71 7.07 -2.24
C ARG A 146 -8.66 8.11 -1.86
N GLU A 147 -8.30 8.19 -0.59
CA GLU A 147 -7.29 9.13 -0.10
C GLU A 147 -6.47 8.49 1.01
N LEU A 148 -5.18 8.80 1.04
CA LEU A 148 -4.28 8.46 2.14
C LEU A 148 -3.35 9.64 2.40
N ALA A 149 -3.48 10.23 3.58
CA ALA A 149 -2.67 11.33 4.07
C ALA A 149 -1.84 10.84 5.28
N VAL A 150 -0.54 10.67 5.05
CA VAL A 150 0.45 10.39 6.09
C VAL A 150 1.13 11.69 6.52
N GLU A 151 0.77 12.21 7.68
CA GLU A 151 1.42 13.40 8.26
C GLU A 151 2.65 12.98 9.07
N GLN A 152 3.77 13.69 8.92
CA GLN A 152 4.91 13.49 9.83
C GLN A 152 4.66 14.32 11.09
N ALA A 153 4.65 13.67 12.26
CA ALA A 153 4.76 14.41 13.52
C ALA A 153 6.14 15.10 13.56
N GLU A 154 6.15 16.43 13.67
CA GLU A 154 7.36 17.26 13.80
C GLU A 154 8.11 17.07 15.13
#